data_AF-A0AAV5TGI3-F1
#
_entry.id   AF-A0AAV5TGI3-F1
#
_cell.length_a   1.000
_cell.length_b   1.000
_cell.length_c   1.000
_cell.angle_alpha   90.00
_cell.angle_beta   90.00
_cell.angle_gamma   90.00
#
_symmetry.space_group_name_H-M   'P 1'
#
loop_
_entity.id
_entity.type
_entity.pdbx_description
1 polymer ?
#
loop_
_entity_poly.entity_id
_entity_poly.type
_entity_poly.pdbx_seq_one_letter_code
_entity_poly.pdbx_strand_id
1 'polypeptide(L)'
;IPEVRETLKRFNPSDEEFLALVALTFWNLENTDVGEEAMRVRDHYRDVLLKELHVIYRSSLQTYNCAVRLGELMMLQQTLEKSNAMVEHLEVFRLFNVLPDDNFVYAIQRED
;
A
#
# COMPACT_ATOMS: atom_id res chain seq x y z
N ILE A 1 -9.38 2.46 -9.50
CA ILE A 1 -9.51 1.22 -10.29
C ILE A 1 -10.68 0.37 -9.74
N PRO A 2 -11.64 -0.05 -10.57
CA PRO A 2 -12.81 -0.84 -10.13
C PRO A 2 -12.43 -2.16 -9.44
N GLU A 3 -11.37 -2.81 -9.92
CA GLU A 3 -10.88 -4.09 -9.41
C GLU A 3 -10.42 -4.01 -7.95
N VAL A 4 -9.58 -3.03 -7.59
CA VAL A 4 -9.14 -2.78 -6.20
C VAL A 4 -10.34 -2.60 -5.26
N ARG A 5 -11.35 -1.85 -5.70
CA ARG A 5 -12.55 -1.56 -4.89
C ARG A 5 -13.37 -2.81 -4.62
N GLU A 6 -13.55 -3.65 -5.63
CA GLU A 6 -14.29 -4.90 -5.49
C GLU A 6 -13.51 -5.93 -4.65
N THR A 7 -12.18 -6.00 -4.79
CA THR A 7 -11.35 -6.86 -3.95
C THR A 7 -11.36 -6.41 -2.48
N LEU A 8 -11.28 -5.10 -2.22
CA LEU A 8 -11.34 -4.55 -0.86
C LEU A 8 -12.70 -4.83 -0.19
N LYS A 9 -13.80 -4.67 -0.94
CA LYS A 9 -15.15 -5.02 -0.47
C LYS A 9 -15.29 -6.51 -0.15
N ARG A 10 -14.70 -7.39 -0.97
CA ARG A 10 -14.74 -8.84 -0.76
C ARG A 10 -13.92 -9.26 0.46
N PHE A 11 -12.74 -8.66 0.64
CA PHE A 11 -11.88 -8.93 1.79
C PHE A 11 -12.53 -8.45 3.10
N ASN A 12 -13.26 -7.32 3.05
CA ASN A 12 -13.93 -6.70 4.17
C ASN A 12 -13.00 -6.59 5.41
N PRO A 13 -11.93 -5.78 5.30
CA PRO A 13 -10.94 -5.64 6.37
C PRO A 13 -11.59 -5.01 7.61
N SER A 14 -11.10 -5.37 8.80
CA SER A 14 -11.31 -4.54 9.98
C SER A 14 -10.54 -3.21 9.85
N ASP A 15 -10.84 -2.25 10.72
CA ASP A 15 -10.14 -0.97 10.74
C ASP A 15 -8.63 -1.17 10.96
N GLU A 16 -8.26 -2.12 11.82
CA GLU A 16 -6.86 -2.46 12.08
C GLU A 16 -6.18 -3.09 10.86
N GLU A 17 -6.86 -4.01 10.16
CA GLU A 17 -6.33 -4.62 8.93
C GLU A 17 -6.17 -3.59 7.82
N PHE A 18 -7.11 -2.66 7.71
CA PHE A 18 -7.06 -1.59 6.73
C PHE A 18 -5.89 -0.63 7.00
N LEU A 19 -5.70 -0.23 8.27
CA LEU A 19 -4.57 0.61 8.66
C LEU A 19 -3.23 -0.09 8.44
N ALA A 20 -3.13 -1.38 8.78
CA ALA A 20 -1.93 -2.17 8.53
C ALA A 20 -1.64 -2.31 7.03
N LEU A 21 -2.66 -2.51 6.20
CA LEU A 21 -2.52 -2.53 4.74
C LEU A 21 -1.97 -1.20 4.21
N VAL A 22 -2.51 -0.06 4.65
CA VAL A 22 -2.02 1.27 4.26
C VAL A 22 -0.56 1.46 4.67
N ALA A 23 -0.20 1.09 5.90
CA ALA A 23 1.17 1.21 6.40
C ALA A 23 2.14 0.30 5.63
N LEU A 24 1.73 -0.93 5.31
CA LEU A 24 2.54 -1.86 4.52
C LEU A 24 2.73 -1.39 3.08
N THR A 25 1.71 -0.79 2.46
CA THR A 25 1.82 -0.15 1.14
C THR A 25 2.74 1.07 1.18
N PHE A 26 2.68 1.88 2.24
CA PHE A 26 3.58 3.04 2.41
C PHE A 26 5.05 2.62 2.49
N TRP A 27 5.35 1.57 3.27
CA TRP A 27 6.70 1.00 3.36
C TRP A 27 7.05 0.07 2.20
N ASN A 28 6.26 0.06 1.11
CA ASN A 28 6.65 -0.68 -0.07
C ASN A 28 7.60 0.14 -0.94
N LEU A 29 8.89 0.08 -0.59
CA LEU A 29 9.98 0.76 -1.30
C LEU A 29 10.61 -0.15 -2.38
N GLU A 30 9.93 -1.22 -2.78
CA GLU A 30 10.38 -2.07 -3.88
C GLU A 30 10.45 -1.21 -5.14
N ASN A 31 11.65 -1.17 -5.77
CA ASN A 31 11.96 -0.37 -6.95
C ASN A 31 12.18 1.15 -6.71
N THR A 32 12.38 1.58 -5.46
CA THR A 32 12.82 2.95 -5.15
C THR A 32 14.34 2.96 -4.86
N ASP A 33 15.08 3.92 -5.43
CA ASP A 33 16.50 4.12 -5.14
C ASP A 33 16.67 4.91 -3.83
N VAL A 34 16.52 4.21 -2.71
CA VAL A 34 16.61 4.76 -1.35
C VAL A 34 17.82 4.20 -0.62
N GLY A 35 18.46 5.05 0.19
CA GLY A 35 19.65 4.68 0.95
C GLY A 35 19.44 3.51 1.91
N GLU A 36 20.52 2.81 2.24
CA GLU A 36 20.50 1.61 3.09
C GLU A 36 19.81 1.82 4.45
N GLU A 37 19.95 3.02 5.03
CA GLU A 37 19.28 3.36 6.28
C GLU A 37 17.75 3.34 6.16
N ALA A 38 17.21 3.89 5.07
CA ALA A 38 15.77 3.86 4.80
C ALA A 38 15.27 2.43 4.56
N MET A 39 16.07 1.58 3.88
CA MET A 39 15.75 0.15 3.73
C MET A 39 15.72 -0.58 5.08
N ARG A 40 16.64 -0.28 6.00
CA ARG A 40 16.64 -0.85 7.35
C ARG A 40 15.42 -0.43 8.15
N VAL A 41 15.06 0.86 8.08
CA VAL A 41 13.86 1.40 8.75
C VAL A 41 12.60 0.73 8.20
N ARG A 42 12.51 0.59 6.88
CA ARG A 42 11.43 -0.14 6.19
C ARG A 42 11.29 -1.56 6.74
N ASP A 43 12.39 -2.32 6.76
CA ASP A 43 12.37 -3.73 7.19
C ASP A 43 11.94 -3.88 8.65
N HIS A 44 12.42 -2.97 9.50
CA HIS A 44 12.02 -2.92 10.90
C HIS A 44 10.50 -2.71 11.05
N TYR A 45 9.93 -1.70 10.40
CA TYR A 45 8.49 -1.42 10.53
C TYR A 45 7.61 -2.48 9.88
N ARG A 46 8.04 -3.08 8.76
CA ARG A 46 7.32 -4.21 8.14
C ARG A 46 7.28 -5.42 9.08
N ASP A 47 8.40 -5.74 9.74
CA ASP A 47 8.45 -6.83 10.72
C ASP A 47 7.54 -6.57 11.93
N VAL A 48 7.52 -5.33 12.45
CA VAL A 48 6.60 -4.93 13.53
C VAL A 48 5.14 -5.09 13.10
N LEU A 49 4.76 -4.53 11.94
CA LEU A 49 3.38 -4.58 11.44
C LEU A 49 2.89 -6.02 11.21
N LEU A 50 3.74 -6.89 10.64
CA LEU A 50 3.39 -8.30 10.41
C LEU A 50 3.21 -9.07 11.73
N LYS A 51 4.03 -8.77 12.74
CA LYS A 51 3.89 -9.35 14.09
C LYS A 51 2.61 -8.88 14.77
N GLU A 52 2.29 -7.60 14.70
CA GLU A 52 1.05 -7.05 15.27
C GLU A 52 -0.19 -7.64 14.59
N LEU A 53 -0.20 -7.72 13.26
CA LEU A 53 -1.25 -8.41 12.51
C LEU A 53 -1.42 -9.87 12.96
N HIS A 54 -0.30 -10.59 13.14
CA HIS A 54 -0.35 -11.97 13.63
C HIS A 54 -0.96 -12.07 15.03
N VAL A 55 -0.63 -11.12 15.93
CA VAL A 55 -1.22 -11.05 17.26
C VAL A 55 -2.72 -10.78 17.18
N ILE A 56 -3.16 -9.82 16.37
CA ILE A 56 -4.58 -9.48 16.16
C ILE A 56 -5.36 -10.69 15.65
N TYR A 57 -4.81 -11.41 14.67
CA TYR A 57 -5.42 -12.63 14.15
C TYR A 57 -5.54 -13.74 15.21
N ARG A 58 -4.54 -13.85 16.09
CA ARG A 58 -4.53 -14.86 17.16
C ARG A 58 -5.44 -14.50 18.32
N SER A 59 -5.52 -13.22 18.72
CA SER A 59 -6.20 -12.77 19.94
C SER A 59 -7.65 -12.38 19.70
N SER A 60 -7.92 -11.58 18.67
CA SER A 60 -9.20 -10.89 18.46
C SER A 60 -10.14 -11.67 17.56
N LEU A 61 -9.61 -12.24 16.47
CA LEU A 61 -10.42 -12.86 15.43
C LEU A 61 -10.65 -14.36 15.65
N GLN A 62 -9.91 -15.00 16.57
CA GLN A 62 -9.90 -16.46 16.80
C GLN A 62 -9.88 -17.25 15.48
N THR A 63 -9.25 -16.69 14.45
CA THR A 63 -9.32 -17.23 13.10
C THR A 63 -8.42 -18.45 13.05
N TYR A 64 -9.03 -19.63 12.89
CA TYR A 64 -8.30 -20.90 12.72
C TYR A 64 -7.32 -20.85 11.52
N ASN A 65 -7.54 -19.93 10.59
CA ASN A 65 -6.80 -19.76 9.34
C ASN A 65 -6.08 -18.39 9.24
N CYS A 66 -5.38 -17.97 10.29
CA CYS A 66 -4.57 -16.73 10.31
C CYS A 66 -3.67 -16.57 9.08
N ALA A 67 -2.99 -17.64 8.66
CA ALA A 67 -2.11 -17.62 7.50
C ALA A 67 -2.84 -17.32 6.18
N VAL A 68 -4.07 -17.82 6.03
CA VAL A 68 -4.88 -17.58 4.82
C VAL A 68 -5.28 -16.11 4.75
N ARG A 69 -5.80 -15.55 5.85
CA ARG A 69 -6.24 -14.15 5.90
C ARG A 69 -5.09 -13.17 5.70
N LEU A 70 -3.92 -13.46 6.31
CA LEU A 70 -2.70 -12.68 6.06
C LEU A 70 -2.28 -12.76 4.59
N GLY A 71 -2.33 -13.95 3.98
CA GLY A 71 -2.02 -14.13 2.56
C GLY A 71 -2.96 -13.33 1.65
N GLU A 72 -4.26 -13.33 1.93
CA GLU A 72 -5.25 -12.50 1.22
C GLU A 72 -4.94 -11.00 1.35
N LEU A 73 -4.54 -10.54 2.54
CA LEU A 73 -4.12 -9.15 2.77
C LEU A 73 -2.86 -8.79 1.96
N MET A 74 -1.88 -9.70 1.87
CA MET A 74 -0.68 -9.51 1.05
C MET A 74 -0.99 -9.46 -0.45
N MET A 75 -1.93 -10.28 -0.94
CA MET A 75 -2.37 -10.22 -2.35
C MET A 75 -3.10 -8.91 -2.67
N LEU A 76 -3.86 -8.38 -1.71
CA LEU A 76 -4.52 -7.09 -1.85
C LEU A 76 -3.49 -5.95 -1.93
N GLN A 77 -2.42 -6.00 -1.14
CA GLN A 77 -1.29 -5.06 -1.21
C GLN A 77 -0.68 -5.02 -2.63
N GLN A 78 -0.39 -6.19 -3.22
CA GLN A 78 0.14 -6.28 -4.60
C GLN A 78 -0.83 -5.73 -5.65
N THR A 79 -2.14 -5.87 -5.41
CA THR A 79 -3.17 -5.33 -6.32
C THR A 79 -3.18 -3.80 -6.28
N LEU A 80 -2.91 -3.20 -5.12
CA LEU A 80 -2.76 -1.75 -4.95
C LEU A 80 -1.50 -1.23 -5.67
N GLU A 81 -0.40 -1.98 -5.61
CA GLU A 81 0.84 -1.62 -6.32
C GLU A 81 0.65 -1.61 -7.84
N LYS A 82 -0.05 -2.60 -8.41
CA LYS A 82 -0.38 -2.62 -9.85
C LYS A 82 -1.32 -1.49 -10.26
N SER A 83 -2.05 -0.90 -9.31
CA SER A 83 -2.93 0.23 -9.55
C SER A 83 -2.18 1.56 -9.70
N ASN A 84 -0.86 1.60 -9.54
CA ASN A 84 -0.06 2.84 -9.66
C ASN A 84 0.05 3.40 -11.09
N ALA A 85 -0.68 2.83 -12.05
CA ALA A 85 -0.95 3.42 -13.37
C ALA A 85 -1.58 4.83 -13.32
N MET A 86 -1.94 5.33 -12.13
CA MET A 86 -2.35 6.73 -11.95
C MET A 86 -1.26 7.72 -12.39
N VAL A 87 0.02 7.40 -12.21
CA VAL A 87 1.12 8.30 -12.63
C VAL A 87 1.08 8.56 -14.14
N GLU A 88 0.87 7.51 -14.94
CA GLU A 88 0.76 7.63 -16.40
C GLU A 88 -0.46 8.47 -16.81
N HIS A 89 -1.60 8.29 -16.14
CA HIS A 89 -2.82 9.06 -16.42
C HIS A 89 -2.67 10.53 -16.05
N LEU A 90 -1.97 10.82 -14.94
CA LEU A 90 -1.66 12.19 -14.51
C LEU A 90 -0.79 12.89 -15.55
N GLU A 91 0.20 12.19 -16.12
CA GLU A 91 1.05 12.74 -17.18
C GLU A 91 0.28 13.01 -18.48
N VAL A 92 -0.66 12.13 -18.85
CA VAL A 92 -1.57 12.39 -19.97
C VAL A 92 -2.42 13.64 -19.70
N PHE A 93 -2.98 13.80 -18.50
CA PHE A 93 -3.78 14.99 -18.17
C PHE A 93 -2.97 16.29 -18.18
N ARG A 94 -1.68 16.23 -17.81
CA ARG A 94 -0.76 17.36 -17.96
C ARG A 94 -0.52 17.69 -19.43
N LEU A 95 -0.24 16.71 -20.28
CA LEU A 95 -0.05 16.94 -21.73
C LEU A 95 -1.27 17.60 -22.39
N PHE A 96 -2.48 17.28 -21.92
CA PHE A 96 -3.72 17.90 -22.40
C PHE A 96 -4.07 19.23 -21.72
N ASN A 97 -3.20 19.79 -20.86
CA ASN A 97 -3.45 20.99 -20.06
C ASN A 97 -4.73 20.91 -19.19
N VAL A 98 -5.14 19.70 -18.80
CA VAL A 98 -6.28 19.48 -17.90
C VAL A 98 -5.85 19.73 -16.45
N LEU A 99 -4.61 19.39 -16.11
CA LEU A 99 -3.99 19.68 -14.82
C LEU A 99 -2.86 20.69 -15.01
N PRO A 100 -2.78 21.74 -14.18
CA PRO A 100 -1.68 22.70 -14.23
C PRO A 100 -0.38 22.04 -13.77
N ASP A 101 0.75 22.51 -14.31
CA ASP A 101 2.10 22.05 -13.96
C ASP A 101 2.43 22.31 -12.48
N ASP A 102 1.85 23.36 -11.89
CA ASP A 102 2.01 23.71 -10.47
C ASP A 102 0.89 23.09 -9.63
N ASN A 103 0.84 21.76 -9.61
CA ASN A 103 -0.08 21.03 -8.76
C ASN A 103 0.68 20.19 -7.73
N PHE A 104 0.00 19.88 -6.62
CA PHE A 104 0.57 19.13 -5.50
C PHE A 104 1.19 17.80 -5.90
N VAL A 105 0.62 17.11 -6.90
CA VAL A 105 1.11 15.81 -7.38
C VAL A 105 2.50 15.96 -8.01
N TYR A 106 2.70 17.01 -8.82
CA TYR A 106 4.01 17.31 -9.40
C TYR A 106 4.97 17.96 -8.42
N ALA A 107 4.46 18.72 -7.44
CA ALA A 107 5.29 19.25 -6.36
C ALA A 107 5.96 18.14 -5.54
N ILE A 108 5.29 17.00 -5.36
CA ILE A 108 5.85 15.82 -4.68
C ILE A 108 6.84 15.05 -5.57
N GLN A 109 6.72 15.14 -6.90
CA GLN A 109 7.60 14.46 -7.85
C GLN A 109 8.87 15.25 -8.20
N ARG A 110 8.91 16.55 -7.91
CA ARG A 110 10.10 17.37 -8.10
C ARG A 110 11.09 17.04 -6.99
N GLU A 111 12.00 16.11 -7.27
CA GLU A 111 13.23 15.96 -6.51
C GLU A 111 14.06 17.25 -6.64
N ASP A 112 14.54 17.77 -5.50
CA ASP A 112 15.58 18.82 -5.43
C ASP A 112 16.94 18.28 -5.93
#